data_AF-V2YWK4-F1
#
_entry.id   AF-V2YWK4-F1
#
_cell.length_a   1.000
_cell.length_b   1.000
_cell.length_c   1.000
_cell.angle_alpha   90.00
_cell.angle_beta   90.00
_cell.angle_gamma   90.00
#
_symmetry.space_group_name_H-M   'P 1'
#
loop_
_entity.id
_entity.type
_entity.pdbx_description
1 polymer ?
#
loop_
_entity_poly.entity_id
_entity_poly.type
_entity_poly.pdbx_seq_one_letter_code
_entity_poly.pdbx_strand_id
1 'polypeptide(L)'
;MAPRRRCPVCRSKQWHKEPSSGLIACSEGHILQNYRNETTEAEDLGQHSLKKRALKSDRKKKERASHANPKLYHGARARYLYFQCQQLILRKQIVALTKLCNLPSEFEMICREIWALHLSLLPDPPPAEPYYHAQREARAESEDPNPSLKHHSSPVPDKRVPSPDSYLSEGEDNKHRIRIGSGQSDSEEEDSEMAELLRQNSESEDDGDEEEDDGSTLKQAPKITRRRAYEGPANNLAVLMIACWTMRVPMLYRDFARYAELYELPYLDPVRYLPQEIVSHLTKHNIQALSPAHVPSTVALHGLTSRLARLLYVNYGILTPEANAAPILWRVIDSIGGNPTLYCLTKRLSHILALPLALHHTLAPSLRIVKTSDPENHKYDDVPVEVSFMAATIIILKMVYGLDGSVRRPQESTDPACALPKLDEYLRFVGQLNEVSLSNEATIFSSVLTTSVGELRDEMIDDYLSFCERALLKPSGNDRQGRN
;
A
#
# COMPACT_ATOMS: atom_id res chain seq x y z
N MET A 1 -44.75 -29.73 -7.71
CA MET A 1 -45.90 -30.51 -8.22
C MET A 1 -46.46 -31.32 -7.05
N ALA A 2 -47.77 -31.26 -6.80
CA ALA A 2 -48.37 -32.08 -5.75
C ALA A 2 -48.09 -33.57 -6.03
N PRO A 3 -47.74 -34.39 -5.03
CA PRO A 3 -47.47 -35.80 -5.23
C PRO A 3 -48.73 -36.48 -5.78
N ARG A 4 -48.65 -37.04 -7.00
CA ARG A 4 -49.76 -37.77 -7.61
C ARG A 4 -50.06 -38.99 -6.73
N ARG A 5 -51.28 -39.05 -6.18
CA ARG A 5 -51.74 -40.17 -5.33
C ARG A 5 -51.70 -41.47 -6.13
N ARG A 6 -51.44 -42.60 -5.47
CA ARG A 6 -51.52 -43.93 -6.09
C ARG A 6 -52.97 -44.27 -6.42
N CYS A 7 -53.20 -45.07 -7.45
CA CYS A 7 -54.54 -45.59 -7.76
C CYS A 7 -55.12 -46.36 -6.55
N PRO A 8 -56.36 -46.09 -6.12
CA PRO A 8 -56.95 -46.75 -4.96
C PRO A 8 -57.22 -48.25 -5.19
N VAL A 9 -57.36 -48.67 -6.46
CA VAL A 9 -57.67 -50.06 -6.82
C VAL A 9 -56.38 -50.87 -7.05
N CYS A 10 -55.54 -50.47 -8.02
CA CYS A 10 -54.34 -51.22 -8.39
C CYS A 10 -53.02 -50.66 -7.83
N ARG A 11 -53.05 -49.57 -7.05
CA ARG A 11 -51.87 -48.91 -6.44
C ARG A 11 -50.78 -48.43 -7.40
N SER A 12 -51.03 -48.43 -8.71
CA SER A 12 -50.11 -47.88 -9.69
C SER A 12 -49.89 -46.37 -9.47
N LYS A 13 -48.68 -45.90 -9.79
CA LYS A 13 -48.29 -44.49 -9.71
C LYS A 13 -48.43 -43.75 -11.04
N GLN A 14 -48.63 -44.50 -12.11
CA GLN A 14 -48.66 -43.99 -13.46
C GLN A 14 -50.11 -43.69 -13.86
N TRP A 15 -50.33 -42.45 -14.25
CA TRP A 15 -51.62 -41.91 -14.68
C TRP A 15 -51.43 -41.26 -16.04
N HIS A 16 -52.24 -41.64 -17.02
CA HIS A 16 -52.26 -41.07 -18.36
C HIS A 16 -53.66 -40.54 -18.71
N LYS A 17 -53.74 -39.62 -19.67
CA LYS A 17 -55.02 -39.08 -20.14
C LYS A 17 -55.50 -39.93 -21.31
N GLU A 18 -56.73 -40.41 -21.25
CA GLU A 18 -57.32 -41.18 -22.35
C GLU A 18 -57.68 -40.21 -23.51
N PRO A 19 -57.27 -40.49 -24.76
CA PRO A 19 -57.48 -39.57 -25.89
C PRO A 19 -58.95 -39.32 -26.24
N SER A 20 -59.82 -40.31 -26.03
CA SER A 20 -61.24 -40.30 -26.41
C SER A 20 -62.14 -39.58 -25.41
N SER A 21 -61.92 -39.79 -24.11
CA SER A 21 -62.80 -39.30 -23.04
C SER A 21 -62.23 -38.08 -22.29
N GLY A 22 -60.93 -37.80 -22.44
CA GLY A 22 -60.23 -36.75 -21.69
C GLY A 22 -60.10 -37.05 -20.19
N LEU A 23 -60.52 -38.24 -19.74
CA LEU A 23 -60.39 -38.71 -18.36
C LEU A 23 -58.95 -39.16 -18.08
N ILE A 24 -58.57 -39.16 -16.81
CA ILE A 24 -57.28 -39.71 -16.38
C ILE A 24 -57.47 -41.17 -15.94
N ALA A 25 -56.78 -42.08 -16.61
CA ALA A 25 -56.75 -43.50 -16.30
C ALA A 25 -55.37 -43.92 -15.78
N CYS A 26 -55.33 -44.93 -14.92
CA CYS A 26 -54.08 -45.53 -14.47
C CYS A 26 -53.54 -46.53 -15.51
N SER A 27 -52.30 -47.01 -15.34
CA SER A 27 -51.70 -48.02 -16.26
C SER A 27 -52.55 -49.28 -16.51
N GLU A 28 -53.41 -49.64 -15.55
CA GLU A 28 -54.32 -50.80 -15.60
C GLU A 28 -55.77 -50.42 -15.99
N GLY A 29 -56.02 -49.19 -16.46
CA GLY A 29 -57.33 -48.75 -16.97
C GLY A 29 -58.34 -48.21 -15.93
N HIS A 30 -58.03 -48.20 -14.63
CA HIS A 30 -58.92 -47.57 -13.62
C HIS A 30 -58.98 -46.05 -13.77
N ILE A 31 -60.19 -45.49 -13.76
CA ILE A 31 -60.46 -44.05 -13.93
C ILE A 31 -60.33 -43.30 -12.60
N LEU A 32 -59.63 -42.16 -12.61
CA LEU A 32 -59.51 -41.27 -11.47
C LEU A 32 -60.82 -40.49 -11.24
N GLN A 33 -61.63 -40.96 -10.28
CA GLN A 33 -62.87 -40.28 -9.89
C GLN A 33 -62.59 -38.87 -9.34
N ASN A 34 -63.48 -37.93 -9.67
CA ASN A 34 -63.41 -36.50 -9.31
C ASN A 34 -62.26 -35.71 -9.94
N TYR A 35 -61.62 -36.23 -10.99
CA TYR A 35 -60.72 -35.44 -11.80
C TYR A 35 -61.51 -34.53 -12.77
N ARG A 36 -61.47 -33.22 -12.52
CA ARG A 36 -62.06 -32.21 -13.40
C ARG A 36 -60.92 -31.52 -14.16
N ASN A 37 -60.95 -31.58 -15.49
CA ASN A 37 -60.09 -30.73 -16.31
C ASN A 37 -60.69 -29.32 -16.30
N GLU A 38 -60.02 -28.38 -15.65
CA GLU A 38 -60.29 -26.96 -15.82
C GLU A 38 -59.37 -26.46 -16.94
N THR A 39 -59.89 -26.36 -18.16
CA THR A 39 -59.20 -25.71 -19.27
C THR A 39 -59.39 -24.20 -19.13
N THR A 40 -58.30 -23.49 -18.88
CA THR A 40 -58.30 -22.02 -18.84
C THR A 40 -58.17 -21.48 -20.27
N GLU A 41 -59.20 -21.67 -21.09
CA GLU A 41 -59.31 -21.00 -22.39
C GLU A 41 -59.99 -19.65 -22.15
N ALA A 42 -59.18 -18.59 -22.10
CA ALA A 42 -59.65 -17.22 -22.05
C ALA A 42 -59.08 -16.50 -23.27
N GLU A 43 -59.93 -16.15 -24.21
CA GLU A 43 -59.54 -15.57 -25.51
C GLU A 43 -59.04 -14.12 -25.40
N ASP A 44 -59.22 -13.46 -24.25
CA ASP A 44 -58.83 -12.06 -24.07
C ASP A 44 -58.25 -11.79 -22.66
N LEU A 45 -57.03 -12.28 -22.42
CA LEU A 45 -56.30 -12.03 -21.16
C LEU A 45 -55.39 -10.81 -21.31
N GLY A 46 -55.78 -9.67 -20.73
CA GLY A 46 -54.93 -8.49 -20.59
C GLY A 46 -53.62 -8.77 -19.84
N GLN A 47 -52.57 -8.02 -20.17
CA GLN A 47 -51.14 -8.26 -19.88
C GLN A 47 -50.73 -8.42 -18.40
N HIS A 48 -51.67 -8.32 -17.45
CA HIS A 48 -51.40 -8.38 -16.01
C HIS A 48 -52.32 -9.33 -15.20
N SER A 49 -53.15 -10.18 -15.83
CA SER A 49 -54.09 -11.04 -15.07
C SER A 49 -53.48 -12.30 -14.43
N LEU A 50 -52.24 -12.68 -14.79
CA LEU A 50 -51.61 -13.93 -14.31
C LEU A 50 -50.54 -13.69 -13.24
N LYS A 51 -50.91 -13.76 -11.95
CA LYS A 51 -49.93 -13.81 -10.84
C LYS A 51 -49.43 -15.24 -10.64
N LYS A 52 -48.22 -15.55 -11.13
CA LYS A 52 -47.53 -16.83 -10.84
C LYS A 52 -47.16 -16.88 -9.35
N ARG A 53 -47.78 -17.79 -8.60
CA ARG A 53 -47.43 -18.04 -7.19
C ARG A 53 -46.10 -18.78 -7.12
N ALA A 54 -45.02 -18.10 -6.76
CA ALA A 54 -43.74 -18.76 -6.48
C ALA A 54 -43.86 -19.56 -5.17
N LEU A 55 -43.82 -20.89 -5.25
CA LEU A 55 -43.76 -21.75 -4.07
C LEU A 55 -42.41 -21.49 -3.36
N LYS A 56 -42.45 -21.00 -2.11
CA LYS A 56 -41.26 -20.91 -1.27
C LYS A 56 -40.70 -22.32 -1.08
N SER A 57 -39.48 -22.54 -1.57
CA SER A 57 -38.75 -23.79 -1.36
C SER A 57 -38.34 -23.89 0.10
N ASP A 58 -38.92 -24.84 0.84
CA ASP A 58 -38.52 -25.22 2.21
C ASP A 58 -37.16 -25.93 2.30
N ARG A 59 -36.42 -25.98 1.19
CA ARG A 59 -35.06 -26.50 1.17
C ARG A 59 -34.19 -25.56 2.00
N LYS A 60 -33.92 -25.93 3.26
CA LYS A 60 -32.87 -25.31 4.10
C LYS A 60 -31.65 -25.11 3.20
N LYS A 61 -31.28 -23.85 2.99
CA LYS A 61 -30.08 -23.46 2.26
C LYS A 61 -28.93 -24.10 3.04
N LYS A 62 -28.40 -25.24 2.58
CA LYS A 62 -27.14 -25.77 3.13
C LYS A 62 -26.16 -24.61 3.03
N GLU A 63 -25.66 -24.12 4.17
CA GLU A 63 -24.53 -23.19 4.17
C GLU A 63 -23.49 -23.81 3.25
N ARG A 64 -23.19 -23.12 2.15
CA ARG A 64 -22.13 -23.55 1.26
C ARG A 64 -20.88 -23.45 2.11
N ALA A 65 -20.31 -24.60 2.49
CA ALA A 65 -18.99 -24.63 3.12
C ALA A 65 -18.09 -23.73 2.30
N SER A 66 -17.51 -22.70 2.93
CA SER A 66 -16.69 -21.73 2.22
C SER A 66 -15.56 -22.48 1.54
N HIS A 67 -15.39 -22.30 0.23
CA HIS A 67 -14.23 -22.83 -0.52
C HIS A 67 -12.90 -22.13 -0.13
N ALA A 68 -12.90 -21.33 0.94
CA ALA A 68 -11.70 -20.68 1.45
C ALA A 68 -10.79 -21.72 2.08
N ASN A 69 -9.50 -21.70 1.70
CA ASN A 69 -8.49 -22.57 2.30
C ASN A 69 -8.41 -22.29 3.80
N PRO A 70 -8.65 -23.28 4.68
CA PRO A 70 -8.72 -23.07 6.12
C PRO A 70 -7.38 -22.65 6.74
N LYS A 71 -6.27 -22.85 6.00
CA LYS A 71 -4.94 -22.40 6.41
C LYS A 71 -4.76 -20.90 6.26
N LEU A 72 -5.46 -20.24 5.33
CA LEU A 72 -5.25 -18.82 5.07
C LEU A 72 -6.01 -17.98 6.10
N TYR A 73 -5.32 -17.02 6.71
CA TYR A 73 -5.97 -16.10 7.63
C TYR A 73 -6.68 -15.00 6.85
N HIS A 74 -7.86 -14.61 7.34
CA HIS A 74 -8.69 -13.55 6.78
C HIS A 74 -9.09 -12.55 7.88
N GLY A 75 -9.58 -11.37 7.48
CA GLY A 75 -10.06 -10.34 8.40
C GLY A 75 -8.98 -9.83 9.35
N ALA A 76 -9.36 -9.61 10.61
CA ALA A 76 -8.49 -9.04 11.63
C ALA A 76 -7.27 -9.94 11.93
N ARG A 77 -7.42 -11.27 11.89
CA ARG A 77 -6.28 -12.21 12.06
C ARG A 77 -5.24 -12.05 10.95
N ALA A 78 -5.68 -11.86 9.71
CA ALA A 78 -4.79 -11.57 8.59
C ALA A 78 -4.10 -10.22 8.72
N ARG A 79 -4.82 -9.22 9.26
CA ARG A 79 -4.28 -7.88 9.53
C ARG A 79 -3.18 -7.93 10.58
N TYR A 80 -3.40 -8.63 11.69
CA TYR A 80 -2.36 -8.85 12.69
C TYR A 80 -1.14 -9.55 12.08
N LEU A 81 -1.37 -10.63 11.33
CA LEU A 81 -0.30 -11.39 10.66
C LEU A 81 0.52 -10.50 9.71
N TYR A 82 -0.13 -9.60 8.97
CA TYR A 82 0.54 -8.65 8.08
C TYR A 82 1.51 -7.72 8.83
N PHE A 83 1.09 -7.12 9.93
CA PHE A 83 1.97 -6.29 10.77
C PHE A 83 3.05 -7.11 11.48
N GLN A 84 2.75 -8.35 11.88
CA GLN A 84 3.75 -9.28 12.40
C GLN A 84 4.85 -9.56 11.36
N CYS A 85 4.47 -9.77 10.10
CA CYS A 85 5.43 -9.91 9.00
C CYS A 85 6.25 -8.63 8.80
N GLN A 86 5.62 -7.45 8.76
CA GLN A 86 6.36 -6.18 8.64
C GLN A 86 7.35 -5.96 9.79
N GLN A 87 6.99 -6.33 11.03
CA GLN A 87 7.89 -6.25 12.16
C GLN A 87 9.10 -7.19 11.99
N LEU A 88 8.90 -8.42 11.51
CA LEU A 88 9.99 -9.35 11.23
C LEU A 88 10.90 -8.85 10.10
N ILE A 89 10.31 -8.26 9.06
CA ILE A 89 11.04 -7.62 7.96
C ILE A 89 11.86 -6.45 8.49
N LEU A 90 11.25 -5.57 9.30
CA LEU A 90 11.94 -4.44 9.93
C LEU A 90 13.14 -4.92 10.75
N ARG A 91 13.01 -6.00 11.52
CA ARG A 91 14.15 -6.57 12.26
C ARG A 91 15.30 -6.99 11.34
N LYS A 92 14.99 -7.60 10.19
CA LYS A 92 16.02 -7.96 9.19
C LYS A 92 16.64 -6.71 8.56
N GLN A 93 15.84 -5.68 8.27
CA GLN A 93 16.29 -4.40 7.75
C GLN A 93 17.21 -3.68 8.76
N ILE A 94 16.88 -3.67 10.04
CA ILE A 94 17.73 -3.10 11.11
C ILE A 94 19.07 -3.81 11.15
N VAL A 95 19.09 -5.15 11.14
CA VAL A 95 20.34 -5.94 11.15
C VAL A 95 21.19 -5.64 9.91
N ALA A 96 20.57 -5.59 8.73
CA ALA A 96 21.26 -5.25 7.49
C ALA A 96 21.86 -3.84 7.55
N LEU A 97 21.06 -2.84 7.91
CA LEU A 97 21.49 -1.44 7.96
C LEU A 97 22.56 -1.20 9.03
N THR A 98 22.48 -1.88 10.17
CA THR A 98 23.49 -1.84 11.23
C THR A 98 24.84 -2.31 10.72
N LYS A 99 24.87 -3.37 9.91
CA LYS A 99 26.10 -3.88 9.26
C LYS A 99 26.61 -2.94 8.18
N LEU A 100 25.72 -2.44 7.32
CA LEU A 100 26.08 -1.56 6.19
C LEU A 100 26.67 -0.23 6.67
N CYS A 101 26.10 0.35 7.73
CA CYS A 101 26.47 1.67 8.23
C CYS A 101 27.34 1.62 9.51
N ASN A 102 27.74 0.43 9.97
CA ASN A 102 28.47 0.21 11.24
C ASN A 102 27.83 0.94 12.44
N LEU A 103 26.51 0.78 12.58
CA LEU A 103 25.74 1.45 13.62
C LEU A 103 25.89 0.73 14.97
N PRO A 104 25.79 1.45 16.10
CA PRO A 104 25.87 0.84 17.41
C PRO A 104 24.52 0.18 17.79
N SER A 105 24.51 -0.65 18.84
CA SER A 105 23.33 -1.43 19.26
C SER A 105 22.11 -0.57 19.64
N GLU A 106 22.34 0.67 20.05
CA GLU A 106 21.34 1.68 20.40
C GLU A 106 20.42 1.98 19.23
N PHE A 107 20.91 1.84 18.00
CA PHE A 107 20.11 2.02 16.80
C PHE A 107 18.88 1.09 16.77
N GLU A 108 19.04 -0.17 17.20
CA GLU A 108 17.94 -1.12 17.25
C GLU A 108 16.88 -0.68 18.28
N MET A 109 17.30 -0.14 19.42
CA MET A 109 16.39 0.35 20.47
C MET A 109 15.53 1.50 19.95
N ILE A 110 16.16 2.49 19.31
CA ILE A 110 15.48 3.65 18.71
C ILE A 110 14.49 3.20 17.62
N CYS A 111 14.90 2.28 16.73
CA CYS A 111 14.00 1.74 15.70
C CYS A 111 12.77 1.05 16.30
N ARG A 112 12.96 0.26 17.37
CA ARG A 112 11.86 -0.45 18.05
C ARG A 112 10.87 0.52 18.69
N GLU A 113 11.35 1.58 19.33
CA GLU A 113 10.51 2.61 19.93
C GLU A 113 9.72 3.37 18.86
N ILE A 114 10.40 3.86 17.81
CA ILE A 114 9.74 4.57 16.71
C ILE A 114 8.73 3.66 16.01
N TRP A 115 9.01 2.37 15.83
CA TRP A 115 8.06 1.40 15.27
C TRP A 115 6.81 1.25 16.14
N ALA A 116 6.97 1.11 17.46
CA ALA A 116 5.84 1.00 18.38
C ALA A 116 4.97 2.26 18.36
N LEU A 117 5.61 3.44 18.35
CA LEU A 117 4.91 4.72 18.23
C LEU A 117 4.22 4.86 16.87
N HIS A 118 4.88 4.47 15.78
CA HIS A 118 4.28 4.45 14.45
C HIS A 118 2.98 3.64 14.42
N LEU A 119 2.99 2.41 14.97
CA LEU A 119 1.80 1.56 15.04
C LEU A 119 0.67 2.19 15.85
N SER A 120 0.99 2.91 16.93
CA SER A 120 -0.01 3.62 17.74
C SER A 120 -0.62 4.84 17.04
N LEU A 121 0.11 5.41 16.06
CA LEU A 121 -0.29 6.58 15.28
C LEU A 121 -1.06 6.21 14.00
N LEU A 122 -1.23 4.92 13.72
CA LEU A 122 -2.02 4.46 12.59
C LEU A 122 -3.52 4.74 12.81
N PRO A 123 -4.28 5.12 11.77
CA PRO A 123 -5.73 5.34 11.89
C PRO A 123 -6.51 4.11 12.38
N ASP A 124 -6.01 2.92 12.06
CA ASP A 124 -6.56 1.64 12.49
C ASP A 124 -5.38 0.78 13.02
N PRO A 125 -5.09 0.79 14.33
CA PRO A 125 -3.95 0.07 14.88
C PRO A 125 -4.10 -1.45 14.70
N PRO A 126 -2.99 -2.21 14.72
CA PRO A 126 -3.03 -3.67 14.60
C PRO A 126 -3.89 -4.29 15.71
N PRO A 127 -4.84 -5.18 15.39
CA PRO A 127 -5.77 -5.73 16.37
C PRO A 127 -5.10 -6.80 17.23
N ALA A 128 -5.50 -6.93 18.50
CA ALA A 128 -5.01 -7.97 19.42
C ALA A 128 -5.62 -9.36 19.15
N GLU A 129 -5.71 -9.77 17.89
CA GLU A 129 -6.40 -10.99 17.45
C GLU A 129 -5.84 -12.30 18.00
N PRO A 130 -4.52 -12.51 18.16
CA PRO A 130 -4.04 -13.73 18.80
C PRO A 130 -4.63 -13.93 20.20
N TYR A 131 -4.80 -12.84 20.96
CA TYR A 131 -5.42 -12.88 22.28
C TYR A 131 -6.91 -13.23 22.19
N TYR A 132 -7.67 -12.59 21.29
CA TYR A 132 -9.08 -12.87 21.11
C TYR A 132 -9.34 -14.29 20.56
N HIS A 133 -8.46 -14.80 19.71
CA HIS A 133 -8.53 -16.17 19.20
C HIS A 133 -8.32 -17.18 20.34
N ALA A 134 -7.26 -17.02 21.12
CA ALA A 134 -6.99 -17.89 22.27
C ALA A 134 -8.14 -17.87 23.28
N GLN A 135 -8.77 -16.71 23.51
CA GLN A 135 -9.94 -16.61 24.38
C GLN A 135 -11.17 -17.35 23.83
N ARG A 136 -11.39 -17.32 22.50
CA ARG A 136 -12.48 -18.06 21.86
C ARG A 136 -12.24 -19.56 21.89
N GLU A 137 -11.01 -20.00 21.66
CA GLU A 137 -10.62 -21.42 21.78
C GLU A 137 -10.83 -21.92 23.21
N ALA A 138 -10.34 -21.18 24.22
CA ALA A 138 -10.56 -21.54 25.62
C ALA A 138 -12.05 -21.60 26.01
N ARG A 139 -12.89 -20.71 25.44
CA ARG A 139 -14.35 -20.77 25.63
C ARG A 139 -15.00 -21.96 24.93
N ALA A 140 -14.58 -22.27 23.69
CA ALA A 140 -15.08 -23.41 22.93
C ALA A 140 -14.67 -24.75 23.56
N GLU A 141 -13.49 -24.83 24.18
CA GLU A 141 -13.05 -26.00 24.96
C GLU A 141 -13.81 -26.16 26.29
N SER A 142 -14.31 -25.05 26.86
CA SER A 142 -15.15 -25.09 28.08
C SER A 142 -16.63 -25.44 27.81
N GLU A 143 -17.08 -25.36 26.56
CA GLU A 143 -18.42 -25.78 26.14
C GLU A 143 -18.37 -27.22 25.62
N ASP A 144 -18.49 -28.19 26.52
CA ASP A 144 -18.61 -29.61 26.17
C ASP A 144 -19.76 -29.88 25.19
N PRO A 145 -19.58 -30.74 24.17
CA PRO A 145 -20.61 -31.07 23.19
C PRO A 145 -21.54 -32.17 23.73
N ASN A 146 -22.41 -31.86 24.69
CA ASN A 146 -23.52 -32.74 25.04
C ASN A 146 -24.88 -32.05 24.80
N PRO A 147 -25.63 -32.42 23.73
CA PRO A 147 -26.88 -31.76 23.38
C PRO A 147 -28.03 -32.44 24.11
N SER A 148 -28.19 -32.15 25.40
CA SER A 148 -29.47 -32.43 26.05
C SER A 148 -29.55 -31.70 27.39
N LEU A 149 -30.19 -30.55 27.38
CA LEU A 149 -31.31 -30.25 28.28
C LEU A 149 -31.85 -28.87 27.90
N LYS A 150 -33.08 -28.89 27.37
CA LYS A 150 -33.92 -27.70 27.31
C LYS A 150 -34.09 -27.21 28.75
N HIS A 151 -33.65 -25.98 29.03
CA HIS A 151 -34.27 -25.21 30.08
C HIS A 151 -34.75 -23.88 29.52
N HIS A 152 -36.07 -23.77 29.49
CA HIS A 152 -36.79 -22.52 29.42
C HIS A 152 -36.33 -21.63 30.58
N SER A 153 -35.79 -20.47 30.26
CA SER A 153 -35.87 -19.30 31.14
C SER A 153 -36.31 -18.11 30.29
N SER A 154 -37.49 -17.62 30.64
CA SER A 154 -38.17 -16.46 30.08
C SER A 154 -37.35 -15.17 30.28
N PRO A 155 -37.58 -14.13 29.45
CA PRO A 155 -36.77 -12.92 29.45
C PRO A 155 -37.18 -12.01 30.60
N VAL A 156 -36.19 -11.43 31.28
CA VAL A 156 -36.37 -10.27 32.18
C VAL A 156 -35.59 -9.11 31.58
N PRO A 157 -36.17 -7.90 31.54
CA PRO A 157 -35.74 -6.81 30.69
C PRO A 157 -34.68 -5.97 31.40
N ASP A 158 -33.75 -5.41 30.63
CA ASP A 158 -32.92 -4.32 31.16
C ASP A 158 -33.02 -3.06 30.30
N LYS A 159 -33.23 -1.97 31.03
CA LYS A 159 -33.42 -0.61 30.56
C LYS A 159 -32.04 0.06 30.41
N ARG A 160 -31.88 0.86 29.36
CA ARG A 160 -31.22 2.19 29.31
C ARG A 160 -31.37 2.68 27.87
N VAL A 161 -32.33 3.57 27.59
CA VAL A 161 -32.32 5.05 27.74
C VAL A 161 -31.39 5.72 26.72
N PRO A 162 -31.87 6.78 26.04
CA PRO A 162 -31.56 7.11 24.65
C PRO A 162 -30.76 8.42 24.49
N SER A 163 -30.37 8.76 23.26
CA SER A 163 -30.24 10.15 22.76
C SER A 163 -29.74 10.16 21.30
N PRO A 164 -29.97 11.23 20.50
CA PRO A 164 -31.28 11.65 20.04
C PRO A 164 -31.35 11.97 18.54
N ASP A 165 -32.60 12.03 18.10
CA ASP A 165 -33.22 12.47 16.85
C ASP A 165 -32.50 13.45 15.92
N SER A 166 -32.83 13.29 14.63
CA SER A 166 -33.58 14.23 13.77
C SER A 166 -32.93 14.49 12.41
N TYR A 167 -33.60 14.56 11.27
CA TYR A 167 -34.95 14.19 10.80
C TYR A 167 -34.93 14.29 9.26
N LEU A 168 -35.94 13.69 8.62
CA LEU A 168 -36.44 13.89 7.24
C LEU A 168 -35.78 13.09 6.11
N SER A 169 -36.48 12.66 5.07
CA SER A 169 -37.84 12.17 4.81
C SER A 169 -37.80 11.78 3.32
N GLU A 170 -38.31 10.58 3.02
CA GLU A 170 -39.01 10.15 1.81
C GLU A 170 -38.47 10.50 0.40
N GLY A 171 -38.26 9.46 -0.41
CA GLY A 171 -37.92 9.57 -1.83
C GLY A 171 -37.85 8.20 -2.50
N GLU A 172 -38.98 7.82 -3.08
CA GLU A 172 -39.32 6.62 -3.85
C GLU A 172 -38.28 6.11 -4.87
N ASP A 173 -38.26 4.78 -4.98
CA ASP A 173 -38.17 3.97 -6.21
C ASP A 173 -37.66 4.64 -7.51
N ASN A 174 -36.57 4.10 -8.09
CA ASN A 174 -36.75 3.32 -9.31
C ASN A 174 -35.57 2.38 -9.63
N LYS A 175 -35.93 1.19 -10.08
CA LYS A 175 -35.06 0.06 -10.38
C LYS A 175 -35.13 -0.18 -11.89
N HIS A 176 -34.07 0.14 -12.65
CA HIS A 176 -33.94 -0.40 -14.00
C HIS A 176 -32.83 -1.44 -14.05
N ARG A 177 -33.26 -2.72 -14.01
CA ARG A 177 -32.45 -3.87 -14.43
C ARG A 177 -32.46 -3.89 -15.95
N ILE A 178 -31.29 -3.85 -16.58
CA ILE A 178 -31.11 -4.45 -17.90
C ILE A 178 -30.30 -5.73 -17.71
N ARG A 179 -30.94 -6.85 -18.06
CA ARG A 179 -30.33 -8.17 -18.24
C ARG A 179 -30.05 -8.31 -19.72
N ILE A 180 -28.81 -8.57 -20.12
CA ILE A 180 -28.50 -9.31 -21.35
C ILE A 180 -27.47 -10.39 -21.00
N GLY A 181 -27.66 -11.54 -21.62
CA GLY A 181 -27.14 -12.83 -21.22
C GLY A 181 -25.73 -13.17 -21.73
N SER A 182 -25.40 -14.41 -21.37
CA SER A 182 -24.19 -15.19 -21.58
C SER A 182 -23.54 -15.14 -22.96
N GLY A 183 -22.20 -15.02 -22.94
CA GLY A 183 -21.29 -15.52 -23.95
C GLY A 183 -19.98 -15.92 -23.27
N GLN A 184 -19.54 -17.16 -23.49
CA GLN A 184 -18.18 -17.61 -23.17
C GLN A 184 -17.22 -17.10 -24.23
N SER A 185 -16.08 -16.53 -23.83
CA SER A 185 -14.82 -16.60 -24.57
C SER A 185 -13.65 -16.28 -23.64
N ASP A 186 -12.54 -16.98 -23.85
CA ASP A 186 -11.21 -16.72 -23.30
C ASP A 186 -10.77 -15.26 -23.46
N SER A 187 -10.05 -14.75 -22.46
CA SER A 187 -8.95 -13.79 -22.61
C SER A 187 -8.19 -13.72 -21.29
N GLU A 188 -6.91 -14.08 -21.35
CA GLU A 188 -5.88 -13.56 -20.44
C GLU A 188 -5.67 -12.06 -20.72
N GLU A 189 -5.11 -11.32 -19.76
CA GLU A 189 -4.69 -9.90 -19.83
C GLU A 189 -5.80 -8.85 -19.59
N GLU A 190 -5.82 -8.18 -18.42
CA GLU A 190 -6.31 -6.77 -18.27
C GLU A 190 -6.16 -6.16 -16.84
N ASP A 191 -5.92 -6.93 -15.76
CA ASP A 191 -5.92 -6.34 -14.39
C ASP A 191 -4.56 -5.73 -13.93
N SER A 192 -3.48 -5.86 -14.70
CA SER A 192 -2.18 -5.21 -14.40
C SER A 192 -2.08 -3.79 -15.00
N GLU A 193 -2.82 -3.53 -16.07
CA GLU A 193 -2.79 -2.26 -16.81
C GLU A 193 -3.52 -1.12 -16.07
N MET A 194 -4.53 -1.44 -15.25
CA MET A 194 -5.22 -0.46 -14.40
C MET A 194 -4.37 -0.02 -13.19
N ALA A 195 -3.39 -0.81 -12.78
CA ALA A 195 -2.47 -0.48 -11.69
C ALA A 195 -1.36 0.50 -12.13
N GLU A 196 -0.96 0.47 -13.40
CA GLU A 196 0.09 1.34 -13.97
C GLU A 196 -0.46 2.74 -14.33
N LEU A 197 -1.70 2.81 -14.83
CA LEU A 197 -2.34 4.07 -15.24
C LEU A 197 -2.75 4.97 -14.05
N LEU A 198 -3.10 4.39 -12.89
CA LEU A 198 -3.37 5.16 -11.66
C LEU A 198 -2.09 5.79 -11.06
N ARG A 199 -0.93 5.26 -11.42
CA ARG A 199 0.37 5.81 -11.03
C ARG A 199 0.76 7.00 -11.92
N GLN A 200 0.50 6.92 -13.23
CA GLN A 200 0.80 7.98 -14.21
C GLN A 200 -0.01 9.28 -14.04
N ASN A 201 -1.25 9.22 -13.52
CA ASN A 201 -2.07 10.42 -13.29
C ASN A 201 -1.84 11.10 -11.92
N SER A 202 -1.03 10.51 -11.04
CA SER A 202 -0.75 11.08 -9.71
C SER A 202 0.59 11.83 -9.64
N GLU A 203 1.35 11.84 -10.74
CA GLU A 203 2.69 12.47 -10.84
C GLU A 203 2.65 13.85 -11.56
N SER A 204 1.46 14.35 -11.92
CA SER A 204 1.25 15.68 -12.48
C SER A 204 0.08 16.39 -11.80
N GLU A 205 0.38 17.33 -10.91
CA GLU A 205 -0.28 18.64 -10.69
C GLU A 205 0.24 19.26 -9.38
N ASP A 206 1.41 19.89 -9.49
CA ASP A 206 1.70 21.14 -8.78
C ASP A 206 1.09 22.23 -9.65
N ASP A 207 -0.01 22.85 -9.21
CA ASP A 207 -0.33 24.21 -9.64
C ASP A 207 -0.95 24.98 -8.49
N GLY A 208 -0.57 26.27 -8.42
CA GLY A 208 -1.01 27.20 -7.40
C GLY A 208 -2.49 27.52 -7.51
N ASP A 209 -3.03 28.11 -6.45
CA ASP A 209 -4.38 28.63 -6.39
C ASP A 209 -4.66 29.60 -7.56
N GLU A 210 -5.59 29.22 -8.43
CA GLU A 210 -6.47 30.17 -9.11
C GLU A 210 -7.91 29.68 -8.88
N GLU A 211 -8.70 30.53 -8.21
CA GLU A 211 -10.15 30.38 -8.19
C GLU A 211 -10.65 30.56 -9.62
N GLU A 212 -11.34 29.56 -10.18
CA GLU A 212 -12.51 29.81 -11.02
C GLU A 212 -13.38 28.54 -11.16
N ASP A 213 -14.68 28.79 -11.02
CA ASP A 213 -15.82 27.90 -11.06
C ASP A 213 -16.02 27.29 -12.46
N ASP A 214 -15.92 25.96 -12.61
CA ASP A 214 -16.83 25.23 -13.51
C ASP A 214 -16.92 23.73 -13.18
N GLY A 215 -18.14 23.20 -13.28
CA GLY A 215 -18.52 21.89 -12.78
C GLY A 215 -17.94 20.72 -13.56
N SER A 216 -17.08 19.92 -12.92
CA SER A 216 -16.82 18.55 -13.36
C SER A 216 -16.77 17.56 -12.19
N THR A 217 -17.61 16.53 -12.28
CA THR A 217 -17.83 15.52 -11.25
C THR A 217 -16.64 14.56 -11.15
N LEU A 218 -15.62 14.90 -10.36
CA LEU A 218 -14.49 14.02 -10.06
C LEU A 218 -14.93 12.87 -9.13
N LYS A 219 -14.81 11.63 -9.63
CA LYS A 219 -15.11 10.40 -8.89
C LYS A 219 -14.17 10.28 -7.68
N GLN A 220 -14.68 10.53 -6.48
CA GLN A 220 -13.94 10.34 -5.24
C GLN A 220 -13.48 8.88 -5.09
N ALA A 221 -12.17 8.66 -4.99
CA ALA A 221 -11.60 7.37 -4.62
C ALA A 221 -12.18 6.90 -3.27
N PRO A 222 -12.46 5.60 -3.08
CA PRO A 222 -13.14 5.10 -1.89
C PRO A 222 -12.29 5.34 -0.63
N LYS A 223 -12.89 5.91 0.42
CA LYS A 223 -12.24 6.30 1.71
C LYS A 223 -11.38 5.20 2.38
N ILE A 224 -11.53 3.92 1.99
CA ILE A 224 -10.77 2.78 2.51
C ILE A 224 -9.34 2.74 1.97
N THR A 225 -9.08 3.16 0.73
CA THR A 225 -7.73 3.12 0.12
C THR A 225 -6.79 4.12 0.79
N ARG A 226 -7.28 5.34 1.07
CA ARG A 226 -6.52 6.37 1.81
C ARG A 226 -6.14 5.94 3.22
N ARG A 227 -6.98 5.15 3.90
CA ARG A 227 -6.70 4.69 5.28
C ARG A 227 -5.50 3.74 5.35
N ARG A 228 -5.29 2.93 4.32
CA ARG A 228 -4.20 1.93 4.27
C ARG A 228 -2.92 2.43 3.63
N ALA A 229 -2.89 3.67 3.11
CA ALA A 229 -1.72 4.27 2.49
C ALA A 229 -0.48 4.26 3.41
N TYR A 230 -0.70 4.33 4.72
CA TYR A 230 0.35 4.37 5.74
C TYR A 230 0.66 3.02 6.38
N GLU A 231 0.14 1.93 5.82
CA GLU A 231 0.34 0.58 6.36
C GLU A 231 1.33 -0.25 5.54
N GLY A 232 1.81 0.27 4.39
CA GLY A 232 2.69 -0.46 3.49
C GLY A 232 4.15 -0.57 3.98
N PRO A 233 4.95 -1.47 3.38
CA PRO A 233 6.34 -1.72 3.78
C PRO A 233 7.27 -0.50 3.65
N ALA A 234 6.92 0.49 2.84
CA ALA A 234 7.65 1.77 2.76
C ALA A 234 7.69 2.51 4.11
N ASN A 235 6.73 2.28 5.01
CA ASN A 235 6.73 2.88 6.35
C ASN A 235 7.85 2.30 7.23
N ASN A 236 8.31 1.07 6.98
CA ASN A 236 9.51 0.55 7.64
C ASN A 236 10.74 1.41 7.30
N LEU A 237 10.89 1.80 6.03
CA LEU A 237 11.99 2.67 5.60
C LEU A 237 11.87 4.07 6.22
N ALA A 238 10.65 4.61 6.34
CA ALA A 238 10.41 5.88 7.02
C ALA A 238 10.81 5.82 8.51
N VAL A 239 10.49 4.72 9.20
CA VAL A 239 10.92 4.46 10.59
C VAL A 239 12.44 4.42 10.71
N LEU A 240 13.12 3.71 9.79
CA LEU A 240 14.59 3.67 9.75
C LEU A 240 15.19 5.05 9.50
N MET A 241 14.61 5.85 8.60
CA MET A 241 15.08 7.21 8.30
C MET A 241 15.02 8.11 9.54
N ILE A 242 13.89 8.12 10.26
CA ILE A 242 13.75 8.89 11.51
C ILE A 242 14.76 8.39 12.55
N ALA A 243 14.97 7.08 12.67
CA ALA A 243 15.95 6.52 13.61
C ALA A 243 17.38 6.98 13.27
N CYS A 244 17.77 6.94 12.00
CA CYS A 244 19.07 7.41 11.53
C CYS A 244 19.28 8.90 11.85
N TRP A 245 18.26 9.73 11.61
CA TRP A 245 18.34 11.17 11.90
C TRP A 245 18.34 11.47 13.40
N THR A 246 17.59 10.70 14.19
CA THR A 246 17.63 10.76 15.66
C THR A 246 19.05 10.53 16.19
N MET A 247 19.80 9.64 15.53
CA MET A 247 21.22 9.37 15.82
C MET A 247 22.20 10.31 15.10
N ARG A 248 21.74 11.34 14.38
CA ARG A 248 22.56 12.26 13.56
C ARG A 248 23.39 11.56 12.47
N VAL A 249 22.97 10.37 12.03
CA VAL A 249 23.58 9.65 10.91
C VAL A 249 23.16 10.35 9.61
N PRO A 250 24.11 10.74 8.73
CA PRO A 250 23.83 11.50 7.51
C PRO A 250 23.31 10.61 6.37
N MET A 251 22.20 9.92 6.63
CA MET A 251 21.51 9.06 5.67
C MET A 251 20.66 9.88 4.70
N LEU A 252 20.74 9.54 3.42
CA LEU A 252 19.92 10.10 2.34
C LEU A 252 18.82 9.13 1.93
N TYR A 253 17.73 9.62 1.34
CA TYR A 253 16.69 8.73 0.79
C TYR A 253 17.24 7.85 -0.34
N ARG A 254 18.18 8.37 -1.13
CA ARG A 254 18.88 7.62 -2.18
C ARG A 254 19.67 6.42 -1.63
N ASP A 255 20.12 6.48 -0.37
CA ASP A 255 20.84 5.35 0.23
C ASP A 255 19.90 4.16 0.45
N PHE A 256 18.70 4.41 0.99
CA PHE A 256 17.68 3.38 1.13
C PHE A 256 17.30 2.79 -0.22
N ALA A 257 17.16 3.64 -1.24
CA ALA A 257 16.83 3.18 -2.58
C ALA A 257 17.91 2.24 -3.13
N ARG A 258 19.18 2.69 -3.09
CA ARG A 258 20.34 1.91 -3.51
C ARG A 258 20.45 0.58 -2.76
N TYR A 259 20.33 0.58 -1.43
CA TYR A 259 20.45 -0.64 -0.63
C TYR A 259 19.29 -1.62 -0.90
N ALA A 260 18.10 -1.11 -1.19
CA ALA A 260 16.96 -1.92 -1.57
C ALA A 260 17.10 -2.52 -2.98
N GLU A 261 17.57 -1.74 -3.96
CA GLU A 261 17.85 -2.20 -5.32
C GLU A 261 18.95 -3.25 -5.36
N LEU A 262 20.01 -3.09 -4.57
CA LEU A 262 21.12 -4.04 -4.45
C LEU A 262 20.80 -5.30 -3.61
N TYR A 263 19.55 -5.47 -3.16
CA TYR A 263 19.11 -6.56 -2.27
C TYR A 263 19.93 -6.69 -0.96
N GLU A 264 20.64 -5.62 -0.55
CA GLU A 264 21.38 -5.57 0.71
C GLU A 264 20.45 -5.26 1.89
N LEU A 265 19.47 -4.39 1.64
CA LEU A 265 18.37 -4.10 2.56
C LEU A 265 17.11 -4.85 2.09
N PRO A 266 16.59 -5.82 2.86
CA PRO A 266 15.41 -6.58 2.45
C PRO A 266 14.18 -5.67 2.25
N TYR A 267 13.73 -5.48 1.01
CA TYR A 267 12.58 -4.62 0.70
C TYR A 267 11.71 -5.11 -0.47
N LEU A 268 12.28 -5.47 -1.63
CA LEU A 268 11.52 -5.84 -2.84
C LEU A 268 10.84 -7.21 -2.72
N ASP A 269 11.55 -8.22 -2.23
CA ASP A 269 10.97 -9.53 -1.94
C ASP A 269 11.38 -10.02 -0.54
N PRO A 270 10.83 -9.40 0.52
CA PRO A 270 11.24 -9.65 1.88
C PRO A 270 10.59 -10.93 2.45
N VAL A 271 9.56 -11.47 1.79
CA VAL A 271 8.83 -12.68 2.25
C VAL A 271 9.73 -13.91 2.28
N ARG A 272 10.77 -13.98 1.42
CA ARG A 272 11.75 -15.08 1.41
C ARG A 272 12.51 -15.23 2.74
N TYR A 273 12.62 -14.17 3.54
CA TYR A 273 13.33 -14.16 4.81
C TYR A 273 12.44 -14.56 6.00
N LEU A 274 11.15 -14.78 5.77
CA LEU A 274 10.17 -15.09 6.80
C LEU A 274 10.06 -16.61 7.07
N PRO A 275 9.78 -17.03 8.32
CA PRO A 275 9.53 -18.43 8.64
C PRO A 275 8.34 -19.02 7.88
N GLN A 276 8.46 -20.27 7.43
CA GLN A 276 7.43 -20.93 6.63
C GLN A 276 6.11 -21.13 7.38
N GLU A 277 6.15 -21.25 8.71
CA GLU A 277 4.92 -21.37 9.51
C GLU A 277 4.03 -20.13 9.31
N ILE A 278 4.62 -18.93 9.33
CA ILE A 278 3.92 -17.66 9.15
C ILE A 278 3.47 -17.51 7.69
N VAL A 279 4.36 -17.79 6.74
CA VAL A 279 4.09 -17.61 5.30
C VAL A 279 2.93 -18.50 4.83
N SER A 280 2.79 -19.71 5.39
CA SER A 280 1.72 -20.65 5.04
C SER A 280 0.30 -20.11 5.30
N HIS A 281 0.18 -19.11 6.17
CA HIS A 281 -1.09 -18.48 6.55
C HIS A 281 -1.38 -17.17 5.80
N LEU A 282 -0.42 -16.66 5.02
CA LEU A 282 -0.56 -15.41 4.27
C LEU A 282 -1.39 -15.61 3.00
N THR A 283 -2.33 -14.68 2.76
CA THR A 283 -3.07 -14.63 1.49
C THR A 283 -2.17 -14.10 0.37
N LYS A 284 -2.51 -14.42 -0.89
CA LYS A 284 -1.81 -13.87 -2.08
C LYS A 284 -1.71 -12.34 -2.04
N HIS A 285 -2.81 -11.68 -1.66
CA HIS A 285 -2.84 -10.22 -1.50
C HIS A 285 -1.83 -9.73 -0.47
N ASN A 286 -1.75 -10.36 0.71
CA ASN A 286 -0.80 -9.94 1.73
C ASN A 286 0.66 -10.19 1.32
N ILE A 287 0.93 -11.27 0.58
CA ILE A 287 2.26 -11.53 0.02
C ILE A 287 2.65 -10.40 -0.94
N GLN A 288 1.77 -10.05 -1.88
CA GLN A 288 1.99 -8.94 -2.82
C GLN A 288 2.14 -7.59 -2.10
N ALA A 289 1.36 -7.33 -1.05
CA ALA A 289 1.46 -6.10 -0.27
C ALA A 289 2.73 -6.02 0.61
N LEU A 290 3.37 -7.15 0.90
CA LEU A 290 4.66 -7.21 1.62
C LEU A 290 5.86 -7.15 0.68
N SER A 291 5.71 -7.61 -0.57
CA SER A 291 6.75 -7.63 -1.62
C SER A 291 6.42 -6.62 -2.73
N PRO A 292 6.71 -5.32 -2.54
CA PRO A 292 6.46 -4.30 -3.56
C PRO A 292 7.37 -4.51 -4.79
N ALA A 293 6.82 -4.27 -5.99
CA ALA A 293 7.55 -4.45 -7.24
C ALA A 293 8.71 -3.44 -7.42
N HIS A 294 8.58 -2.25 -6.83
CA HIS A 294 9.56 -1.18 -6.97
C HIS A 294 9.90 -0.54 -5.62
N VAL A 295 11.11 0.00 -5.58
CA VAL A 295 11.59 0.85 -4.50
C VAL A 295 10.81 2.17 -4.52
N PRO A 296 10.45 2.75 -3.34
CA PRO A 296 9.72 4.01 -3.29
C PRO A 296 10.60 5.16 -3.77
N SER A 297 10.01 6.11 -4.49
CA SER A 297 10.71 7.33 -4.88
C SER A 297 11.09 8.17 -3.66
N THR A 298 12.11 9.02 -3.80
CA THR A 298 12.56 9.94 -2.74
C THR A 298 11.41 10.79 -2.20
N VAL A 299 10.56 11.32 -3.08
CA VAL A 299 9.42 12.16 -2.69
C VAL A 299 8.39 11.36 -1.92
N ALA A 300 8.05 10.15 -2.38
CA ALA A 300 7.08 9.29 -1.71
C ALA A 300 7.58 8.87 -0.31
N LEU A 301 8.84 8.46 -0.20
CA LEU A 301 9.44 8.06 1.07
C LEU A 301 9.59 9.24 2.02
N HIS A 302 9.95 10.43 1.51
CA HIS A 302 9.99 11.64 2.31
C HIS A 302 8.60 12.01 2.84
N GLY A 303 7.56 11.99 2.01
CA GLY A 303 6.20 12.27 2.47
C GLY A 303 5.73 11.36 3.62
N LEU A 304 6.09 10.06 3.58
CA LEU A 304 5.82 9.14 4.70
C LEU A 304 6.64 9.49 5.96
N THR A 305 7.92 9.81 5.76
CA THR A 305 8.87 10.15 6.83
C THR A 305 8.50 11.45 7.52
N SER A 306 8.29 12.51 6.74
CA SER A 306 7.88 13.84 7.17
C SER A 306 6.57 13.79 7.96
N ARG A 307 5.54 13.10 7.42
CA ARG A 307 4.29 12.87 8.14
C ARG A 307 4.50 12.18 9.47
N LEU A 308 5.29 11.09 9.51
CA LEU A 308 5.54 10.36 10.75
C LEU A 308 6.30 11.23 11.76
N ALA A 309 7.31 11.99 11.34
CA ALA A 309 8.06 12.90 12.19
C ALA A 309 7.15 13.99 12.78
N ARG A 310 6.27 14.58 11.97
CA ARG A 310 5.24 15.52 12.43
C ARG A 310 4.31 14.89 13.47
N LEU A 311 3.82 13.68 13.23
CA LEU A 311 2.91 12.99 14.17
C LEU A 311 3.59 12.66 15.50
N LEU A 312 4.86 12.23 15.47
CA LEU A 312 5.66 12.01 16.68
C LEU A 312 5.82 13.30 17.48
N TYR A 313 6.06 14.43 16.80
CA TYR A 313 6.17 15.72 17.45
C TYR A 313 4.84 16.20 18.04
N VAL A 314 3.76 16.20 17.26
CA VAL A 314 2.44 16.73 17.70
C VAL A 314 1.83 15.89 18.82
N ASN A 315 1.94 14.56 18.74
CA ASN A 315 1.24 13.68 19.69
C ASN A 315 2.09 13.31 20.91
N TYR A 316 3.42 13.27 20.79
CA TYR A 316 4.32 12.83 21.85
C TYR A 316 5.39 13.85 22.25
N GLY A 317 5.49 14.99 21.56
CA GLY A 317 6.54 15.98 21.80
C GLY A 317 7.94 15.49 21.42
N ILE A 318 8.05 14.42 20.63
CA ILE A 318 9.33 13.84 20.23
C ILE A 318 9.89 14.66 19.06
N LEU A 319 10.97 15.39 19.33
CA LEU A 319 11.67 16.19 18.34
C LEU A 319 12.74 15.33 17.65
N THR A 320 12.61 15.11 16.35
CA THR A 320 13.73 14.64 15.53
C THR A 320 14.71 15.79 15.30
N PRO A 321 16.01 15.62 15.60
CA PRO A 321 16.98 16.70 15.47
C PRO A 321 17.22 17.07 14.00
N GLU A 322 17.82 18.25 13.81
CA GLU A 322 18.26 18.71 12.50
C GLU A 322 19.28 17.75 11.86
N ALA A 323 19.20 17.67 10.53
CA ALA A 323 20.06 16.90 9.67
C ALA A 323 21.54 17.21 9.95
N ASN A 324 22.38 16.19 9.83
CA ASN A 324 23.83 16.40 9.83
C ASN A 324 24.25 16.99 8.47
N ALA A 325 24.09 18.31 8.35
CA ALA A 325 24.10 19.02 7.09
C ALA A 325 25.44 18.98 6.34
N ALA A 326 26.57 19.04 7.04
CA ALA A 326 27.90 19.09 6.41
C ALA A 326 28.19 17.86 5.51
N PRO A 327 28.09 16.60 6.01
CA PRO A 327 28.29 15.42 5.17
C PRO A 327 27.21 15.29 4.08
N ILE A 328 25.96 15.63 4.37
CA ILE A 328 24.88 15.59 3.37
C ILE A 328 25.18 16.54 2.21
N LEU A 329 25.53 17.79 2.52
CA LEU A 329 25.89 18.81 1.55
C LEU A 329 27.10 18.39 0.72
N TRP A 330 28.15 17.85 1.37
CA TRP A 330 29.32 17.33 0.65
C TRP A 330 28.94 16.22 -0.33
N ARG A 331 28.10 15.26 0.10
CA ARG A 331 27.64 14.16 -0.77
C ARG A 331 26.83 14.65 -1.97
N VAL A 332 26.00 15.69 -1.79
CA VAL A 332 25.27 16.33 -2.89
C VAL A 332 26.23 16.97 -3.88
N ILE A 333 27.22 17.71 -3.39
CA ILE A 333 28.21 18.41 -4.24
C ILE A 333 29.12 17.43 -4.96
N ASP A 334 29.59 16.40 -4.28
CA ASP A 334 30.39 15.32 -4.85
C ASP A 334 29.63 14.59 -5.95
N SER A 335 28.31 14.37 -5.76
CA SER A 335 27.47 13.69 -6.76
C SER A 335 27.31 14.44 -8.09
N ILE A 336 27.59 15.74 -8.12
CA ILE A 336 27.58 16.56 -9.34
C ILE A 336 29.00 16.98 -9.77
N GLY A 337 30.04 16.35 -9.22
CA GLY A 337 31.42 16.66 -9.56
C GLY A 337 31.89 18.03 -9.09
N GLY A 338 31.31 18.54 -8.01
CA GLY A 338 31.65 19.84 -7.42
C GLY A 338 32.98 19.83 -6.67
N ASN A 339 33.44 21.01 -6.29
CA ASN A 339 34.70 21.21 -5.56
C ASN A 339 34.47 21.88 -4.18
N PRO A 340 35.50 21.99 -3.32
CA PRO A 340 35.36 22.64 -2.02
C PRO A 340 34.90 24.10 -2.08
N THR A 341 35.18 24.82 -3.17
CA THR A 341 34.67 26.18 -3.39
C THR A 341 33.15 26.15 -3.56
N LEU A 342 32.63 25.24 -4.39
CA LEU A 342 31.18 25.06 -4.58
C LEU A 342 30.50 24.68 -3.25
N TYR A 343 31.17 23.89 -2.41
CA TYR A 343 30.72 23.61 -1.04
C TYR A 343 30.60 24.86 -0.19
N CYS A 344 31.63 25.70 -0.16
CA CYS A 344 31.60 26.93 0.63
C CYS A 344 30.52 27.90 0.13
N LEU A 345 30.36 28.03 -1.18
CA LEU A 345 29.33 28.88 -1.80
C LEU A 345 27.92 28.38 -1.50
N THR A 346 27.68 27.08 -1.67
CA THR A 346 26.37 26.47 -1.41
C THR A 346 26.02 26.53 0.07
N LYS A 347 26.98 26.27 0.97
CA LYS A 347 26.80 26.43 2.41
C LYS A 347 26.40 27.87 2.76
N ARG A 348 27.08 28.86 2.18
CA ARG A 348 26.78 30.27 2.42
C ARG A 348 25.39 30.65 1.91
N LEU A 349 25.02 30.22 0.70
CA LEU A 349 23.69 30.48 0.15
C LEU A 349 22.60 29.81 0.99
N SER A 350 22.81 28.55 1.38
CA SER A 350 21.87 27.80 2.22
C SER A 350 21.60 28.50 3.56
N HIS A 351 22.64 29.10 4.16
CA HIS A 351 22.51 29.90 5.37
C HIS A 351 21.77 31.22 5.13
N ILE A 352 22.01 31.90 4.00
CA ILE A 352 21.30 33.15 3.65
C ILE A 352 19.82 32.88 3.41
N LEU A 353 19.49 31.77 2.75
CA LEU A 353 18.13 31.34 2.48
C LEU A 353 17.43 30.71 3.69
N ALA A 354 18.17 30.49 4.79
CA ALA A 354 17.67 29.83 6.00
C ALA A 354 16.95 28.50 5.70
N LEU A 355 17.55 27.64 4.87
CA LEU A 355 16.93 26.37 4.46
C LEU A 355 16.57 25.52 5.69
N PRO A 356 15.35 24.94 5.75
CA PRO A 356 14.98 24.04 6.82
C PRO A 356 15.79 22.74 6.72
N LEU A 357 16.49 22.40 7.79
CA LEU A 357 17.31 21.19 7.89
C LEU A 357 16.62 20.10 8.71
N ALA A 358 15.28 20.09 8.70
CA ALA A 358 14.45 19.14 9.45
C ALA A 358 13.64 18.25 8.51
N LEU A 359 13.11 17.14 9.04
CA LEU A 359 12.28 16.21 8.25
C LEU A 359 10.92 16.78 7.86
N HIS A 360 10.43 17.77 8.62
CA HIS A 360 9.17 18.46 8.40
C HIS A 360 9.29 19.89 8.94
N HIS A 361 8.65 20.84 8.28
CA HIS A 361 8.77 22.27 8.61
C HIS A 361 8.38 22.61 10.06
N THR A 362 7.44 21.90 10.69
CA THR A 362 7.05 22.13 12.10
C THR A 362 8.14 21.79 13.12
N LEU A 363 9.15 21.02 12.71
CA LEU A 363 10.30 20.69 13.56
C LEU A 363 11.38 21.79 13.50
N ALA A 364 11.26 22.73 12.55
CA ALA A 364 12.14 23.87 12.38
C ALA A 364 11.51 25.14 13.00
N PRO A 365 12.32 26.16 13.32
CA PRO A 365 11.80 27.46 13.76
C PRO A 365 10.87 28.07 12.72
N SER A 366 9.72 28.56 13.17
CA SER A 366 8.77 29.25 12.31
C SER A 366 9.32 30.57 11.78
N LEU A 367 8.80 31.00 10.63
CA LEU A 367 9.17 32.29 10.05
C LEU A 367 8.80 33.42 10.99
N ARG A 368 9.55 34.52 10.91
CA ARG A 368 9.26 35.71 11.70
C ARG A 368 7.96 36.35 11.19
N ILE A 369 6.88 36.15 11.94
CA ILE A 369 5.58 36.77 11.68
C ILE A 369 5.65 38.24 12.14
N VAL A 370 5.57 39.18 11.20
CA VAL A 370 5.52 40.63 11.48
C VAL A 370 4.10 41.15 11.32
N LYS A 371 3.37 40.61 10.34
CA LYS A 371 1.96 40.88 10.07
C LYS A 371 1.14 39.62 10.28
N THR A 372 -0.13 39.76 10.61
CA THR A 372 -1.07 38.64 10.76
C THR A 372 -1.32 37.86 9.47
N SER A 373 -0.95 38.40 8.31
CA SER A 373 -1.05 37.74 7.00
C SER A 373 0.24 37.06 6.56
N ASP A 374 1.31 37.16 7.34
CA ASP A 374 2.57 36.52 6.98
C ASP A 374 2.43 35.00 7.14
N PRO A 375 2.91 34.20 6.17
CA PRO A 375 2.81 32.75 6.25
C PRO A 375 3.72 32.20 7.36
N GLU A 376 3.32 31.08 7.97
CA GLU A 376 4.11 30.41 9.01
C GLU A 376 5.33 29.66 8.43
N ASN A 377 5.25 29.26 7.16
CA ASN A 377 6.25 28.51 6.40
C ASN A 377 6.22 28.87 4.90
N HIS A 378 7.26 28.52 4.16
CA HIS A 378 7.25 28.58 2.70
C HIS A 378 6.67 27.29 2.10
N LYS A 379 6.13 27.40 0.86
CA LYS A 379 5.51 26.28 0.11
C LYS A 379 6.40 25.03 0.03
N TYR A 380 7.72 25.21 -0.06
CA TYR A 380 8.68 24.13 -0.27
C TYR A 380 9.58 23.85 0.94
N ASP A 381 9.15 24.23 2.15
CA ASP A 381 9.90 23.94 3.38
C ASP A 381 9.85 22.45 3.80
N ASP A 382 8.93 21.67 3.23
CA ASP A 382 8.76 20.22 3.48
C ASP A 382 9.34 19.35 2.34
N VAL A 383 10.43 19.82 1.74
CA VAL A 383 11.17 19.12 0.68
C VAL A 383 12.36 18.38 1.30
N PRO A 384 12.79 17.20 0.77
CA PRO A 384 13.98 16.52 1.26
C PRO A 384 15.20 17.43 1.32
N VAL A 385 15.95 17.38 2.42
CA VAL A 385 17.11 18.26 2.65
C VAL A 385 18.17 18.11 1.54
N GLU A 386 18.39 16.92 0.99
CA GLU A 386 19.28 16.71 -0.14
C GLU A 386 18.83 17.42 -1.42
N VAL A 387 17.51 17.51 -1.64
CA VAL A 387 16.93 18.20 -2.80
C VAL A 387 17.07 19.71 -2.60
N SER A 388 16.84 20.22 -1.39
CA SER A 388 17.06 21.63 -1.05
C SER A 388 18.53 22.04 -1.25
N PHE A 389 19.49 21.22 -0.84
CA PHE A 389 20.91 21.48 -1.11
C PHE A 389 21.25 21.38 -2.59
N MET A 390 20.68 20.41 -3.31
CA MET A 390 20.89 20.30 -4.76
C MET A 390 20.37 21.55 -5.48
N ALA A 391 19.17 22.02 -5.13
CA ALA A 391 18.60 23.25 -5.67
C ALA A 391 19.47 24.47 -5.38
N ALA A 392 19.95 24.64 -4.15
CA ALA A 392 20.89 25.70 -3.80
C ALA A 392 22.20 25.62 -4.61
N THR A 393 22.70 24.41 -4.85
CA THR A 393 23.91 24.19 -5.66
C THR A 393 23.68 24.60 -7.11
N ILE A 394 22.53 24.22 -7.70
CA ILE A 394 22.14 24.62 -9.07
C ILE A 394 22.01 26.14 -9.18
N ILE A 395 21.45 26.81 -8.17
CA ILE A 395 21.38 28.28 -8.13
C ILE A 395 22.77 28.89 -8.18
N ILE A 396 23.73 28.39 -7.37
CA ILE A 396 25.12 28.86 -7.43
C ILE A 396 25.73 28.64 -8.82
N LEU A 397 25.54 27.46 -9.42
CA LEU A 397 26.05 27.18 -10.77
C LEU A 397 25.44 28.13 -11.82
N LYS A 398 24.14 28.44 -11.72
CA LYS A 398 23.47 29.44 -12.57
C LYS A 398 24.06 30.85 -12.37
N MET A 399 24.32 31.24 -11.12
CA MET A 399 24.93 32.53 -10.78
C MET A 399 26.37 32.65 -11.29
N VAL A 400 27.16 31.57 -11.23
CA VAL A 400 28.56 31.57 -11.68
C VAL A 400 28.65 31.53 -13.21
N TYR A 401 27.95 30.60 -13.85
CA TYR A 401 28.11 30.33 -15.28
C TYR A 401 27.15 31.09 -16.19
N GLY A 402 26.10 31.71 -15.65
CA GLY A 402 25.16 32.45 -16.50
C GLY A 402 24.19 31.57 -17.29
N LEU A 403 23.76 30.44 -16.72
CA LEU A 403 22.87 29.46 -17.36
C LEU A 403 21.40 29.93 -17.48
N ASP A 404 21.15 31.22 -17.34
CA ASP A 404 19.88 31.93 -17.49
C ASP A 404 19.88 32.84 -18.74
N GLY A 405 20.80 32.62 -19.67
CA GLY A 405 20.95 33.39 -20.91
C GLY A 405 21.82 34.64 -20.77
N SER A 406 22.27 34.97 -19.56
CA SER A 406 23.19 36.09 -19.32
C SER A 406 24.60 35.59 -19.06
N VAL A 407 25.52 35.82 -20.00
CA VAL A 407 26.91 35.40 -19.84
C VAL A 407 27.57 36.17 -18.69
N ARG A 408 27.95 35.46 -17.62
CA ARG A 408 28.69 36.01 -16.48
C ARG A 408 30.14 35.55 -16.56
N ARG A 409 31.07 36.47 -16.27
CA ARG A 409 32.50 36.16 -16.18
C ARG A 409 33.07 36.87 -14.96
N PRO A 410 33.96 36.22 -14.20
CA PRO A 410 34.63 36.88 -13.08
C PRO A 410 35.39 38.09 -13.59
N GLN A 411 35.13 39.25 -13.00
CA GLN A 411 35.82 40.51 -13.33
C GLN A 411 37.01 40.75 -12.41
N GLU A 412 36.91 40.29 -11.16
CA GLU A 412 37.93 40.47 -10.13
C GLU A 412 38.69 39.16 -9.89
N SER A 413 39.98 39.26 -9.55
CA SER A 413 40.80 38.09 -9.20
C SER A 413 40.38 37.43 -7.89
N THR A 414 39.64 38.14 -7.04
CA THR A 414 39.09 37.67 -5.76
C THR A 414 37.73 36.98 -5.90
N ASP A 415 37.14 36.95 -7.10
CA ASP A 415 35.85 36.32 -7.33
C ASP A 415 35.97 34.79 -7.12
N PRO A 416 35.15 34.17 -6.25
CA PRO A 416 35.15 32.72 -6.05
C PRO A 416 34.85 31.92 -7.34
N ALA A 417 34.20 32.53 -8.34
CA ALA A 417 34.02 31.94 -9.66
C ALA A 417 35.35 31.60 -10.35
N CYS A 418 36.44 32.31 -10.03
CA CYS A 418 37.78 32.01 -10.57
C CYS A 418 38.31 30.63 -10.12
N ALA A 419 37.82 30.09 -9.00
CA ALA A 419 38.22 28.78 -8.50
C ALA A 419 37.35 27.63 -9.02
N LEU A 420 36.36 27.92 -9.88
CA LEU A 420 35.54 26.92 -10.54
C LEU A 420 36.08 26.65 -11.96
N PRO A 421 35.96 25.40 -12.45
CA PRO A 421 36.38 25.04 -13.80
C PRO A 421 35.61 25.84 -14.86
N LYS A 422 36.13 25.91 -16.09
CA LYS A 422 35.35 26.49 -17.20
C LYS A 422 34.10 25.66 -17.46
N LEU A 423 33.03 26.30 -17.92
CA LEU A 423 31.76 25.63 -18.16
C LEU A 423 31.90 24.40 -19.07
N ASP A 424 32.62 24.52 -20.19
CA ASP A 424 32.79 23.40 -21.13
C ASP A 424 33.56 22.22 -20.51
N GLU A 425 34.56 22.51 -19.68
CA GLU A 425 35.34 21.49 -18.97
C GLU A 425 34.49 20.80 -17.91
N TYR A 426 33.68 21.58 -17.18
CA TYR A 426 32.76 21.08 -16.18
C TYR A 426 31.67 20.19 -16.79
N LEU A 427 31.02 20.63 -17.88
CA LEU A 427 29.99 19.85 -18.57
C LEU A 427 30.53 18.54 -19.13
N ARG A 428 31.75 18.54 -19.69
CA ARG A 428 32.41 17.29 -20.11
C ARG A 428 32.66 16.36 -18.92
N PHE A 429 33.13 16.91 -17.79
CA PHE A 429 33.35 16.13 -16.59
C PHE A 429 32.06 15.55 -16.01
N VAL A 430 30.99 16.33 -15.95
CA VAL A 430 29.66 15.85 -15.53
C VAL A 430 29.14 14.77 -16.50
N GLY A 431 29.38 14.91 -17.80
CA GLY A 431 29.08 13.88 -18.79
C GLY A 431 29.81 12.57 -18.50
N GLN A 432 31.12 12.62 -18.25
CA GLN A 432 31.92 11.47 -17.86
C GLN A 432 31.47 10.85 -16.54
N LEU A 433 31.12 11.67 -15.53
CA LEU A 433 30.57 11.20 -14.26
C LEU A 433 29.25 10.46 -14.46
N ASN A 434 28.41 10.91 -15.40
CA ASN A 434 27.17 10.24 -15.72
C ASN A 434 27.44 8.88 -16.38
N GLU A 435 28.36 8.81 -17.34
CA GLU A 435 28.79 7.55 -17.97
C GLU A 435 29.35 6.56 -16.92
N VAL A 436 30.22 7.03 -16.02
CA VAL A 436 30.76 6.21 -14.93
C VAL A 436 29.65 5.77 -13.96
N SER A 437 28.72 6.67 -13.62
CA SER A 437 27.59 6.34 -12.74
C SER A 437 26.67 5.30 -13.37
N LEU A 438 26.46 5.36 -14.68
CA LEU A 438 25.73 4.33 -15.45
C LEU A 438 26.49 3.00 -15.49
N SER A 439 27.81 3.03 -15.39
CA SER A 439 28.66 1.83 -15.32
C SER A 439 28.83 1.24 -13.92
N ASN A 440 28.32 1.90 -12.86
CA ASN A 440 28.38 1.36 -11.50
C ASN A 440 27.31 0.28 -11.26
N GLU A 441 27.64 -0.74 -10.47
CA GLU A 441 26.79 -1.89 -10.09
C GLU A 441 25.35 -1.47 -9.68
N ALA A 442 25.21 -0.41 -8.87
CA ALA A 442 23.91 0.07 -8.38
C ALA A 442 22.97 0.59 -9.48
N THR A 443 23.52 1.03 -10.61
CA THR A 443 22.77 1.65 -11.69
C THR A 443 22.44 0.65 -12.81
N ILE A 444 23.31 -0.34 -13.03
CA ILE A 444 23.10 -1.42 -14.02
C ILE A 444 22.00 -2.37 -13.60
N PHE A 445 21.86 -2.60 -12.29
CA PHE A 445 20.83 -3.47 -11.73
C PHE A 445 19.60 -2.68 -11.27
N SER A 446 19.54 -1.38 -11.54
CA SER A 446 18.37 -0.56 -11.23
C SER A 446 17.20 -0.94 -12.12
N SER A 447 16.00 -0.95 -11.54
CA SER A 447 14.76 -1.18 -12.27
C SER A 447 14.41 -0.08 -13.29
N VAL A 448 15.12 1.05 -13.25
CA VAL A 448 14.84 2.24 -14.08
C VAL A 448 15.59 2.20 -15.42
N LEU A 449 16.73 1.51 -15.48
CA LEU A 449 17.58 1.49 -16.67
C LEU A 449 17.63 0.08 -17.27
N THR A 450 17.15 -0.05 -18.50
CA THR A 450 17.20 -1.30 -19.25
C THR A 450 18.52 -1.39 -20.01
N THR A 451 19.57 -1.89 -19.38
CA THR A 451 20.84 -2.18 -20.07
C THR A 451 20.74 -3.52 -20.80
N SER A 452 21.10 -3.55 -22.09
CA SER A 452 21.14 -4.80 -22.85
C SER A 452 22.29 -5.67 -22.37
N VAL A 453 22.03 -6.96 -22.12
CA VAL A 453 23.05 -7.93 -21.67
C VAL A 453 24.23 -8.01 -22.66
N GLY A 454 23.98 -7.76 -23.95
CA GLY A 454 25.03 -7.76 -24.98
C GLY A 454 25.99 -6.57 -24.93
N GLU A 455 25.68 -5.53 -24.15
CA GLU A 455 26.51 -4.34 -23.98
C GLU A 455 27.36 -4.40 -22.68
N LEU A 456 27.19 -5.45 -21.88
CA LEU A 456 27.95 -5.66 -20.65
C LEU A 456 29.38 -6.12 -20.99
N ARG A 457 30.36 -5.48 -20.34
CA ARG A 457 31.76 -5.95 -20.36
C ARG A 457 31.89 -7.20 -19.49
N ASP A 458 32.89 -8.05 -19.75
CA ASP A 458 33.09 -9.32 -19.03
C ASP A 458 33.13 -9.15 -17.50
N GLU A 459 33.81 -8.12 -16.99
CA GLU A 459 33.85 -7.79 -15.54
C GLU A 459 32.45 -7.51 -14.97
N MET A 460 31.60 -6.82 -15.73
CA MET A 460 30.23 -6.48 -15.31
C MET A 460 29.30 -7.71 -15.31
N ILE A 461 29.64 -8.75 -16.09
CA ILE A 461 28.88 -10.00 -16.13
C ILE A 461 29.09 -10.77 -14.83
N ASP A 462 30.31 -10.84 -14.32
CA ASP A 462 30.60 -11.48 -13.03
C ASP A 462 29.91 -10.74 -11.86
N ASP A 463 29.90 -9.41 -11.89
CA ASP A 463 29.17 -8.59 -10.92
C ASP A 463 27.65 -8.84 -11.01
N TYR A 464 27.11 -8.97 -12.23
CA TYR A 464 25.70 -9.29 -12.44
C TYR A 464 25.34 -10.69 -11.94
N LEU A 465 26.22 -11.68 -12.13
CA LEU A 465 26.02 -13.03 -11.60
C LEU A 465 26.04 -13.03 -10.08
N SER A 466 26.95 -12.27 -9.46
CA SER A 466 27.02 -12.07 -8.00
C SER A 466 25.77 -11.38 -7.46
N PHE A 467 25.25 -10.38 -8.19
CA PHE A 467 23.97 -9.75 -7.91
C PHE A 467 22.81 -10.76 -8.01
N CYS A 468 22.76 -11.57 -9.07
CA CYS A 468 21.74 -12.59 -9.26
C CYS A 468 21.78 -13.65 -8.16
N GLU A 469 22.97 -14.05 -7.71
CA GLU A 469 23.14 -14.96 -6.57
C GLU A 469 22.42 -14.39 -5.33
N ARG A 470 22.67 -13.12 -5.02
CA ARG A 470 22.04 -12.42 -3.89
C ARG A 470 20.53 -12.22 -4.08
N ALA A 471 20.11 -11.82 -5.27
CA ALA A 471 18.74 -11.46 -5.60
C ALA A 471 17.82 -12.67 -5.79
N LEU A 472 18.35 -13.84 -6.19
CA LEU A 472 17.54 -15.03 -6.51
C LEU A 472 17.71 -16.16 -5.51
N LEU A 473 18.88 -16.33 -4.88
CA LEU A 473 19.05 -17.40 -3.90
C LEU A 473 18.38 -17.02 -2.57
N LYS A 474 17.71 -18.02 -1.98
CA LYS A 474 17.24 -17.88 -0.61
C LYS A 474 18.46 -17.82 0.32
N PRO A 475 18.46 -16.96 1.35
CA PRO A 475 19.48 -17.04 2.38
C PRO A 475 19.42 -18.44 2.98
N SER A 476 20.49 -19.21 2.81
CA SER A 476 20.65 -20.52 3.45
C SER A 476 20.34 -20.36 4.93
N GLY A 477 19.36 -21.11 5.45
CA GLY A 477 18.86 -21.01 6.83
C GLY A 477 19.85 -21.44 7.93
N ASN A 478 21.15 -21.22 7.72
CA ASN A 478 22.24 -21.59 8.59
C ASN A 478 22.81 -20.39 9.36
N ASP A 479 21.95 -19.52 9.90
CA ASP A 479 22.28 -18.86 11.16
C ASP A 479 21.88 -19.82 12.28
N ARG A 480 22.70 -20.88 12.45
CA ARG A 480 22.84 -21.50 13.77
C ARG A 480 23.26 -20.36 14.70
N GLN A 481 22.32 -19.90 15.50
CA GLN A 481 22.55 -19.09 16.67
C GLN A 481 23.88 -19.50 17.31
N GLY A 482 24.81 -18.56 17.37
CA GLY A 482 25.96 -18.68 18.25
C GLY A 482 25.43 -18.96 19.64
N ARG A 483 25.53 -20.23 20.07
CA ARG A 483 25.82 -20.53 21.45
C ARG A 483 27.18 -19.92 21.73
N ASN A 484 27.17 -18.84 22.49
CA ASN A 484 28.12 -18.59 23.57
C ASN A 484 27.41 -17.76 24.63
#